data_AF-A0A958FY94-F1
#
_entry.id   AF-A0A958FY94-F1
#
_cell.length_a   1.000
_cell.length_b   1.000
_cell.length_c   1.000
_cell.angle_alpha   90.00
_cell.angle_beta   90.00
_cell.angle_gamma   90.00
#
_symmetry.space_group_name_H-M   'P 1'
#
loop_
_entity.id
_entity.type
_entity.pdbx_description
1 polymer ?
#
loop_
_entity_poly.entity_id
_entity_poly.type
_entity_poly.pdbx_seq_one_letter_code
_entity_poly.pdbx_strand_id
1 'polypeptide(L)'
;MEIITAQPSDLLQTETELAPVYNVASDQNPALVYLASLSPGSRRTMRQALDVMAGILSAERCDHMTLPWWMLRFQHTQALRSILREKYSAATANKMLSALRQTLK
;
A
#
# COMPACT_ATOMS: atom_id res chain seq x y z
N MET A 1 12.60 23.71 24.82
CA MET A 1 11.65 22.58 24.79
C MET A 1 11.24 22.40 23.34
N GLU A 2 12.05 21.68 22.58
CA GLU A 2 11.76 21.41 21.17
C GLU A 2 10.68 20.33 21.12
N ILE A 3 9.53 20.68 20.54
CA ILE A 3 8.43 19.75 20.31
C ILE A 3 8.87 18.88 19.14
N ILE A 4 9.33 17.65 19.43
CA ILE A 4 9.63 16.65 18.41
C ILE A 4 8.32 16.39 17.65
N THR A 5 8.19 16.99 16.47
CA THR A 5 7.05 16.76 15.59
C THR A 5 7.40 15.55 14.74
N ALA A 6 7.06 14.35 15.23
CA ALA A 6 7.21 13.12 14.46
C ALA A 6 6.46 13.28 13.14
N GLN A 7 7.17 13.16 12.02
CA GLN A 7 6.53 13.14 10.71
C GLN A 7 5.72 11.83 10.60
N PRO A 8 4.62 11.79 9.82
CA PRO A 8 3.84 10.56 9.63
C PRO A 8 4.70 9.38 9.14
N SER A 9 5.81 9.68 8.45
CA SER A 9 6.85 8.75 8.01
C SER A 9 7.60 8.08 9.17
N ASP A 10 7.82 8.79 10.28
CA ASP A 10 8.59 8.28 11.43
C ASP A 10 7.78 7.23 12.20
N LEU A 11 6.45 7.33 12.16
CA LEU A 11 5.53 6.34 12.73
C LEU A 11 5.51 5.00 11.98
N LEU A 12 6.12 4.95 10.78
CA LEU A 12 6.29 3.70 10.02
C LEU A 12 7.57 2.94 10.43
N GLN A 13 8.44 3.51 11.26
CA GLN A 13 9.78 2.97 11.52
C GLN A 13 9.86 2.01 12.71
N THR A 14 8.87 1.98 13.60
CA THR A 14 8.95 1.20 14.85
C THR A 14 8.11 -0.09 14.78
N GLU A 15 8.84 -1.21 14.73
CA GLU A 15 8.52 -2.58 15.21
C GLU A 15 7.97 -3.66 14.28
N THR A 16 7.65 -3.41 13.00
CA THR A 16 7.53 -4.51 12.02
C THR A 16 7.81 -4.00 10.63
N GLU A 17 9.09 -4.01 10.24
CA GLU A 17 9.51 -3.63 8.90
C GLU A 17 8.75 -4.48 7.87
N LEU A 18 8.03 -3.84 6.94
CA LEU A 18 7.38 -4.51 5.81
C LEU A 18 8.48 -4.99 4.83
N ALA A 19 9.21 -6.02 5.25
CA ALA A 19 10.27 -6.64 4.48
C ALA A 19 9.69 -7.29 3.22
N PRO A 20 10.37 -7.17 2.06
CA PRO A 20 9.93 -7.83 0.84
C PRO A 20 9.77 -9.34 1.05
N VAL A 21 8.63 -9.87 0.60
CA VAL A 21 8.38 -11.32 0.52
C VAL A 21 8.46 -11.76 -0.93
N TYR A 22 9.08 -12.92 -1.16
CA TYR A 22 9.27 -13.49 -2.48
C TYR A 22 8.63 -14.87 -2.57
N ASN A 23 8.38 -15.33 -3.80
CA ASN A 23 7.88 -16.69 -4.07
C ASN A 23 6.52 -17.01 -3.43
N VAL A 24 5.69 -15.97 -3.23
CA VAL A 24 4.30 -16.12 -2.78
C VAL A 24 3.48 -16.65 -3.95
N ALA A 25 2.75 -17.74 -3.72
CA ALA A 25 1.82 -18.28 -4.72
C ALA A 25 0.77 -17.23 -5.11
N SER A 26 0.39 -17.16 -6.39
CA SER A 26 -0.45 -16.06 -6.90
C SER A 26 -1.83 -15.98 -6.27
N ASP A 27 -2.39 -17.12 -5.85
CA ASP A 27 -3.66 -17.24 -5.14
C ASP A 27 -3.57 -16.85 -3.66
N GLN A 28 -2.36 -16.80 -3.10
CA GLN A 28 -2.06 -16.36 -1.73
C GLN A 28 -1.57 -14.92 -1.67
N ASN A 29 -1.35 -14.27 -2.83
CA ASN A 29 -1.00 -12.86 -2.91
C ASN A 29 -2.28 -12.02 -3.12
N PRO A 30 -2.76 -11.26 -2.12
CA PRO A 30 -4.04 -10.57 -2.21
C PRO A 30 -4.09 -9.52 -3.32
N ALA A 31 -2.96 -8.87 -3.64
CA ALA A 31 -2.89 -7.91 -4.75
C ALA A 31 -3.07 -8.60 -6.10
N LEU A 32 -2.44 -9.77 -6.30
CA LEU A 32 -2.61 -10.55 -7.53
C LEU A 32 -4.04 -11.08 -7.66
N VAL A 33 -4.64 -11.56 -6.57
CA VAL A 33 -6.04 -12.00 -6.54
C VAL A 33 -6.98 -10.84 -6.90
N TYR A 34 -6.82 -9.67 -6.30
CA TYR A 34 -7.61 -8.48 -6.65
C TYR A 34 -7.41 -8.07 -8.12
N LEU A 35 -6.18 -8.04 -8.63
CA LEU A 35 -5.92 -7.72 -10.03
C LEU A 35 -6.56 -8.73 -11.00
N ALA A 36 -6.56 -10.02 -10.64
CA ALA A 36 -7.18 -11.07 -11.44
C ALA A 36 -8.71 -10.89 -11.53
N SER A 37 -9.34 -10.36 -10.48
CA SER A 37 -10.79 -10.10 -10.42
C SER A 37 -11.23 -8.91 -11.29
N LEU A 38 -10.31 -8.09 -11.78
CA LEU A 38 -10.63 -6.91 -12.59
C LEU A 38 -10.79 -7.22 -14.08
N SER A 39 -11.55 -6.37 -14.77
CA SER A 39 -11.58 -6.36 -16.24
C SER A 39 -10.20 -6.03 -16.83
N PRO A 40 -9.84 -6.55 -18.02
CA PRO A 40 -8.52 -6.37 -18.61
C PRO A 40 -8.05 -4.90 -18.68
N GLY A 41 -8.96 -3.99 -19.05
CA GLY A 41 -8.65 -2.56 -19.16
C GLY A 41 -8.31 -1.86 -17.83
N SER A 42 -8.81 -2.39 -16.70
CA SER A 42 -8.59 -1.79 -15.38
C SER A 42 -7.32 -2.28 -14.69
N ARG A 43 -6.81 -3.46 -15.08
CA ARG A 43 -5.67 -4.13 -14.43
C ARG A 43 -4.42 -3.29 -14.42
N ARG A 44 -4.07 -2.67 -15.56
CA ARG A 44 -2.85 -1.84 -15.68
C ARG A 44 -2.88 -0.67 -14.68
N THR A 45 -3.98 0.07 -14.65
CA THR A 45 -4.14 1.23 -13.77
C THR A 45 -4.16 0.84 -12.30
N MET A 46 -4.81 -0.27 -11.95
CA MET A 46 -4.85 -0.74 -10.56
C MET A 46 -3.52 -1.33 -10.10
N ARG A 47 -2.77 -1.99 -10.98
CA ARG A 47 -1.39 -2.43 -10.68
C ARG A 47 -0.52 -1.25 -10.29
N GLN A 48 -0.51 -0.19 -11.10
CA GLN A 48 0.26 1.02 -10.81
C GLN A 48 -0.16 1.68 -9.49
N ALA A 49 -1.46 1.67 -9.17
CA ALA A 49 -1.94 2.17 -7.88
C ALA A 49 -1.40 1.33 -6.70
N LEU A 50 -1.37 0.00 -6.84
CA LEU A 50 -0.83 -0.90 -5.84
C LEU A 50 0.69 -0.75 -5.67
N ASP A 51 1.43 -0.59 -6.78
CA ASP A 51 2.87 -0.34 -6.76
C ASP A 51 3.21 0.95 -6.01
N VAL A 52 2.49 2.04 -6.29
CA VAL A 52 2.66 3.31 -5.55
C VAL A 52 2.40 3.13 -4.05
N MET A 53 1.33 2.43 -3.68
CA MET A 53 1.03 2.21 -2.27
C MET A 53 2.08 1.33 -1.60
N ALA A 54 2.56 0.29 -2.28
CA ALA A 54 3.63 -0.57 -1.79
C ALA A 54 4.94 0.21 -1.60
N GLY A 55 5.32 1.06 -2.55
CA GLY A 55 6.49 1.94 -2.44
C GLY A 55 6.39 2.88 -1.24
N ILE A 56 5.25 3.57 -1.07
CA ILE A 56 5.03 4.46 0.09
C ILE A 56 5.16 3.70 1.41
N LEU A 57 4.55 2.52 1.51
CA LEU A 57 4.53 1.73 2.75
C LEU A 57 5.88 1.11 3.10
N SER A 58 6.75 0.90 2.11
CA SER A 58 8.00 0.16 2.27
C SER A 58 9.25 1.01 2.02
N ALA A 59 9.10 2.33 1.84
CA ALA A 59 10.16 3.23 1.38
C ALA A 59 10.82 2.73 0.07
N GLU A 60 9.98 2.46 -0.94
CA GLU A 60 10.35 1.99 -2.30
C GLU A 60 11.06 0.63 -2.36
N ARG A 61 10.99 -0.18 -1.28
CA ARG A 61 11.60 -1.52 -1.25
C ARG A 61 10.69 -2.62 -1.82
N CYS A 62 9.39 -2.38 -1.83
CA CYS A 62 8.38 -3.34 -2.28
C CYS A 62 7.54 -2.76 -3.43
N ASP A 63 7.09 -3.66 -4.29
CA ASP A 63 6.04 -3.45 -5.28
C ASP A 63 4.77 -4.22 -4.88
N HIS A 64 3.75 -4.24 -5.75
CA HIS A 64 2.51 -4.95 -5.46
C HIS A 64 2.67 -6.46 -5.24
N MET A 65 3.74 -7.08 -5.75
CA MET A 65 3.98 -8.52 -5.63
C MET A 65 4.75 -8.86 -4.34
N THR A 66 5.59 -7.96 -3.89
CA THR A 66 6.56 -8.21 -2.81
C THR A 66 6.16 -7.61 -1.47
N LEU A 67 5.17 -6.71 -1.43
CA LEU A 67 4.64 -6.20 -0.16
C LEU A 67 3.89 -7.32 0.60
N PRO A 68 4.19 -7.57 1.89
CA PRO A 68 3.44 -8.52 2.71
C PRO A 68 2.09 -7.91 3.13
N TRP A 69 1.10 -7.91 2.21
CA TRP A 69 -0.21 -7.27 2.40
C TRP A 69 -0.93 -7.69 3.70
N TRP A 70 -0.75 -8.94 4.14
CA TRP A 70 -1.32 -9.48 5.39
C TRP A 70 -0.69 -8.92 6.67
N MET A 71 0.46 -8.24 6.58
CA MET A 71 1.10 -7.58 7.72
C MET A 71 0.64 -6.12 7.89
N LEU A 72 -0.21 -5.60 7.01
CA LEU A 72 -0.71 -4.23 7.13
C LEU A 72 -1.58 -4.09 8.38
N ARG A 73 -1.16 -3.19 9.28
CA ARG A 73 -1.87 -2.84 10.50
C ARG A 73 -2.51 -1.47 10.36
N PHE A 74 -3.33 -1.11 11.35
CA PHE A 74 -4.02 0.19 11.39
C PHE A 74 -3.07 1.35 11.11
N GLN A 75 -1.92 1.44 11.80
CA GLN A 75 -0.96 2.53 11.62
C GLN A 75 -0.46 2.67 10.18
N HIS A 76 -0.16 1.56 9.49
CA HIS A 76 0.28 1.56 8.09
C HIS A 76 -0.80 2.17 7.19
N THR A 77 -2.04 1.72 7.36
CA THR A 77 -3.17 2.20 6.54
C THR A 77 -3.55 3.65 6.83
N GLN A 78 -3.39 4.12 8.07
CA GLN A 78 -3.63 5.51 8.45
C GLN A 78 -2.57 6.45 7.87
N ALA A 79 -1.29 6.09 8.00
CA ALA A 79 -0.18 6.85 7.44
C ALA A 79 -0.29 6.93 5.91
N LEU A 80 -0.53 5.80 5.24
CA LEU A 80 -0.74 5.76 3.79
C LEU A 80 -1.90 6.67 3.37
N ARG A 81 -3.03 6.65 4.10
CA ARG A 81 -4.17 7.54 3.80
C ARG A 81 -3.79 9.01 3.91
N SER A 82 -3.03 9.39 4.92
CA SER A 82 -2.56 10.78 5.08
C SER A 82 -1.69 11.20 3.90
N ILE A 83 -0.69 10.38 3.57
CA ILE A 83 0.25 10.63 2.48
C ILE A 83 -0.48 10.73 1.12
N LEU A 84 -1.42 9.83 0.85
CA LEU A 84 -2.18 9.85 -0.40
C LEU A 84 -3.03 11.12 -0.55
N ARG A 85 -3.63 11.61 0.54
CA ARG A 85 -4.44 12.84 0.52
C ARG A 85 -3.61 14.11 0.32
N GLU A 86 -2.35 14.09 0.74
CA GLU A 86 -1.43 15.20 0.57
C GLU A 86 -0.85 15.23 -0.85
N LYS A 87 -0.46 14.06 -1.39
CA LYS A 87 0.24 13.96 -2.68
C LYS A 87 -0.65 13.89 -3.90
N TYR A 88 -1.91 13.48 -3.76
CA TYR A 88 -2.81 13.23 -4.90
C TYR A 88 -4.15 13.95 -4.76
N SER A 89 -4.81 14.17 -5.91
CA SER A 89 -6.19 14.66 -5.91
C SER A 89 -7.13 13.72 -5.16
N ALA A 90 -8.23 14.27 -4.61
CA ALA A 90 -9.21 13.49 -3.86
C ALA A 90 -9.73 12.27 -4.63
N ALA A 91 -9.97 12.43 -5.95
CA ALA A 91 -10.41 11.34 -6.81
C ALA A 91 -9.35 10.20 -6.92
N THR A 92 -8.07 10.56 -7.12
CA THR A 92 -6.99 9.58 -7.23
C THR A 92 -6.73 8.88 -5.89
N ALA A 93 -6.66 9.64 -4.80
CA ALA A 93 -6.46 9.09 -3.46
C ALA A 93 -7.60 8.10 -3.09
N ASN A 94 -8.85 8.47 -3.34
CA ASN A 94 -10.00 7.60 -3.07
C ASN A 94 -9.98 6.31 -3.92
N LYS A 95 -9.55 6.41 -5.19
CA LYS A 95 -9.37 5.24 -6.07
C LYS A 95 -8.32 4.28 -5.50
N MET A 96 -7.15 4.80 -5.10
CA MET A 96 -6.07 3.99 -4.49
C MET A 96 -6.53 3.35 -3.18
N LEU A 97 -7.19 4.10 -2.29
CA LEU A 97 -7.75 3.55 -1.05
C LEU A 97 -8.84 2.50 -1.29
N SER A 98 -9.61 2.63 -2.37
CA SER A 98 -10.58 1.61 -2.79
C SER A 98 -9.88 0.33 -3.23
N ALA A 99 -8.81 0.43 -4.04
CA ALA A 99 -7.99 -0.70 -4.42
C ALA A 99 -7.38 -1.41 -3.20
N LEU A 100 -6.86 -0.64 -2.23
CA LEU A 100 -6.35 -1.19 -0.97
C LEU A 100 -7.44 -1.97 -0.21
N ARG A 101 -8.64 -1.39 -0.05
CA ARG A 101 -9.76 -2.10 0.59
C ARG A 101 -10.12 -3.39 -0.11
N GLN A 102 -10.12 -3.41 -1.44
CA GLN A 102 -10.42 -4.63 -2.22
C GLN A 102 -9.30 -5.68 -2.11
N THR A 103 -8.06 -5.24 -1.90
CA THR A 103 -6.90 -6.12 -1.72
C THR A 103 -6.87 -6.77 -0.34
N LEU A 104 -7.43 -6.12 0.69
CA LEU A 104 -7.42 -6.62 2.07
C LEU A 104 -8.72 -7.34 2.48
N LYS A 105 -9.58 -7.69 1.51
CA LYS A 105 -10.77 -8.50 1.73
C LYS A 105 -10.43 -9.98 1.74
#